data_AF-A0A958XQ17-F1
#
_entry.id   AF-A0A958XQ17-F1
#
_cell.length_a   1.000
_cell.length_b   1.000
_cell.length_c   1.000
_cell.angle_alpha   90.00
_cell.angle_beta   90.00
_cell.angle_gamma   90.00
#
_symmetry.space_group_name_H-M   'P 1'
#
loop_
_entity.id
_entity.type
_entity.pdbx_description
1 polymer ?
#
loop_
_entity_poly.entity_id
_entity_poly.type
_entity_poly.pdbx_seq_one_letter_code
_entity_poly.pdbx_strand_id
1 'polypeptide(L)'
;MKKLPIGIQDFRILREGGYLYVDKTELAHRLIDTGKYYFLSRPRRFGKSLLVSTLREIFLGNKDLFKGLWIEERHGWQPGPVVHIAFNNLDYRNLGLESVISEHLQKVANAYECNIQGRSSKQLFQSLL
;
A
#
# COMPACT_ATOMS: atom_id res chain seq x y z
N MET A 1 -5.01 15.34 24.70
CA MET A 1 -3.86 14.43 24.45
C MET A 1 -4.29 13.43 23.36
N LYS A 2 -3.51 13.23 22.28
CA LYS A 2 -3.90 12.29 21.20
C LYS A 2 -3.77 10.83 21.67
N LYS A 3 -4.66 9.94 21.22
CA LYS A 3 -4.62 8.50 21.55
C LYS A 3 -3.40 7.83 20.89
N LEU A 4 -2.73 6.91 21.59
CA LEU A 4 -1.66 6.13 21.00
C LEU A 4 -2.23 5.05 20.06
N PRO A 5 -1.64 4.82 18.87
CA PRO A 5 -2.14 3.85 17.89
C PRO A 5 -1.71 2.41 18.23
N ILE A 6 -2.06 1.91 19.43
CA ILE A 6 -1.65 0.58 19.89
C ILE A 6 -2.35 -0.48 19.04
N GLY A 7 -1.57 -1.26 18.29
CA GLY A 7 -2.09 -2.32 17.42
C GLY A 7 -2.64 -1.84 16.07
N ILE A 8 -2.68 -0.52 15.82
CA ILE A 8 -3.17 0.05 14.57
C ILE A 8 -2.01 0.11 13.57
N GLN A 9 -2.21 -0.53 12.41
CA GLN A 9 -1.21 -0.61 11.34
C GLN A 9 -1.72 -0.03 10.02
N ASP A 10 -2.96 0.42 9.99
CA ASP A 10 -3.56 1.05 8.83
C ASP A 10 -3.51 2.58 8.99
N PHE A 11 -2.94 3.26 7.99
CA PHE A 11 -2.73 4.69 8.02
C PHE A 11 -4.06 5.45 8.00
N ARG A 12 -5.03 5.02 7.20
CA ARG A 12 -6.35 5.67 7.12
C ARG A 12 -7.06 5.60 8.47
N ILE A 13 -7.16 4.41 9.07
CA ILE A 13 -7.77 4.22 10.41
C ILE A 13 -7.05 5.10 11.45
N LEU A 14 -5.73 5.17 11.40
CA LEU A 14 -4.92 5.99 12.30
C LEU A 14 -5.26 7.50 12.16
N ARG A 15 -5.39 7.99 10.93
CA ARG A 15 -5.63 9.40 10.63
C ARG A 15 -7.08 9.81 10.93
N GLU A 16 -8.05 9.05 10.43
CA GLU A 16 -9.48 9.29 10.66
C GLU A 16 -9.85 9.15 12.14
N GLY A 17 -9.22 8.21 12.85
CA GLY A 17 -9.42 8.02 14.29
C GLY A 17 -8.73 9.04 15.20
N GLY A 18 -8.02 10.03 14.64
CA GLY A 18 -7.35 11.10 15.41
C GLY A 18 -6.21 10.61 16.31
N TYR A 19 -5.59 9.47 15.97
CA TYR A 19 -4.47 8.92 16.73
C TYR A 19 -3.19 9.74 16.54
N LEU A 20 -2.24 9.57 17.47
CA LEU A 20 -0.91 10.15 17.34
C LEU A 20 -0.19 9.49 16.15
N TYR A 21 0.13 10.29 15.14
CA TYR A 21 1.02 9.93 14.04
C TYR A 21 2.33 10.69 14.20
N VAL A 22 3.46 9.98 14.13
CA VAL A 22 4.78 10.62 13.99
C VAL A 22 5.04 10.76 12.51
N ASP A 23 5.13 12.00 12.03
CA ASP A 23 5.28 12.28 10.61
C ASP A 23 6.62 11.74 10.08
N LYS A 24 6.51 10.82 9.12
CA LYS A 24 7.64 10.25 8.35
C LYS A 24 7.42 10.38 6.85
N THR A 25 6.53 11.29 6.45
CA THR A 25 6.11 11.40 5.05
C THR A 25 7.20 11.97 4.15
N GLU A 26 8.18 12.70 4.68
CA GLU A 26 9.42 13.04 3.97
C GLU A 26 10.19 11.79 3.53
N LEU A 27 10.34 10.80 4.43
CA LEU A 27 10.98 9.54 4.09
C LEU A 27 10.17 8.78 3.04
N ALA A 28 8.84 8.74 3.18
CA ALA A 28 7.97 8.11 2.20
C ALA A 28 8.12 8.74 0.81
N HIS A 29 8.15 10.08 0.73
CA HIS A 29 8.38 10.81 -0.52
C HIS A 29 9.74 10.48 -1.14
N ARG A 30 10.81 10.47 -0.34
CA ARG A 30 12.14 10.08 -0.81
C ARG A 30 12.15 8.66 -1.39
N LEU A 31 11.44 7.72 -0.75
CA LEU A 31 11.34 6.36 -1.27
C LEU A 31 10.66 6.35 -2.65
N ILE A 32 9.56 7.09 -2.81
CA ILE A 32 8.82 7.19 -4.07
C ILE A 32 9.72 7.73 -5.20
N ASP A 33 10.51 8.77 -4.94
CA ASP A 33 11.28 9.43 -6.00
C ASP A 33 12.59 8.74 -6.38
N THR A 34 13.24 8.05 -5.43
CA THR A 34 14.66 7.65 -5.61
C THR A 34 14.86 6.22 -6.07
N GLY A 35 13.91 5.31 -5.85
CA GLY A 35 14.16 3.88 -6.00
C GLY A 35 13.01 3.11 -6.62
N LYS A 36 13.37 2.08 -7.37
CA LYS A 36 12.41 1.21 -8.07
C LYS A 36 11.89 0.08 -7.18
N TYR A 37 12.75 -0.47 -6.33
CA TYR A 37 12.44 -1.63 -5.50
C TYR A 37 13.03 -1.45 -4.10
N TYR A 38 12.20 -1.69 -3.08
CA TYR A 38 12.61 -1.62 -1.68
C TYR A 38 12.28 -2.90 -0.94
N PHE A 39 13.27 -3.41 -0.22
CA PHE A 39 13.08 -4.48 0.73
C PHE A 39 13.12 -3.92 2.16
N LEU A 40 11.99 -3.96 2.87
CA LEU A 40 11.89 -3.47 4.23
C LEU A 40 12.32 -4.53 5.26
N SER A 41 13.64 -4.75 5.40
CA SER A 41 14.21 -5.71 6.34
C SER A 41 14.29 -5.16 7.77
N ARG A 42 13.35 -5.49 8.67
CA ARG A 42 13.44 -5.17 10.12
C ARG A 42 12.59 -6.12 11.00
N PRO A 43 12.82 -6.20 12.33
CA PRO A 43 12.06 -7.05 13.25
C PRO A 43 10.54 -6.75 13.32
N ARG A 44 9.78 -7.65 13.96
CA ARG A 44 8.32 -7.52 14.16
C ARG A 44 7.99 -6.21 14.90
N ARG A 45 6.86 -5.56 14.54
CA ARG A 45 6.35 -4.30 15.14
C ARG A 45 7.15 -3.01 14.88
N PHE A 46 8.07 -3.00 13.92
CA PHE A 46 8.80 -1.80 13.50
C PHE A 46 8.05 -0.89 12.51
N GLY A 47 6.71 -0.96 12.45
CA GLY A 47 5.90 -0.05 11.64
C GLY A 47 5.96 -0.27 10.12
N LYS A 48 6.46 -1.41 9.63
CA LYS A 48 6.52 -1.72 8.19
C LYS A 48 5.14 -1.71 7.53
N SER A 49 4.17 -2.39 8.13
CA SER A 49 2.78 -2.41 7.62
C SER A 49 2.18 -1.01 7.57
N LEU A 50 2.46 -0.19 8.59
CA LEU A 50 2.02 1.20 8.62
C LEU A 50 2.64 2.00 7.48
N LEU A 51 3.94 1.86 7.22
CA LEU A 51 4.60 2.52 6.10
C LEU A 51 4.01 2.09 4.74
N VAL A 52 3.77 0.79 4.53
CA VAL A 52 3.16 0.28 3.30
C VAL A 52 1.73 0.82 3.13
N SER A 53 0.95 0.87 4.22
CA SER A 53 -0.39 1.48 4.22
C SER A 53 -0.32 2.99 3.94
N THR A 54 0.65 3.71 4.50
CA THR A 54 0.89 5.13 4.18
C THR A 54 1.20 5.32 2.68
N LEU A 55 2.12 4.53 2.12
CA LEU A 55 2.46 4.58 0.70
C LEU A 55 1.24 4.28 -0.19
N ARG A 56 0.44 3.27 0.18
CA ARG A 56 -0.83 2.96 -0.51
C ARG A 56 -1.74 4.17 -0.56
N GLU A 57 -1.96 4.86 0.56
CA GLU A 57 -2.84 6.04 0.61
C GLU A 57 -2.26 7.24 -0.16
N ILE A 58 -0.93 7.36 -0.26
CA ILE A 58 -0.28 8.36 -1.14
C ILE A 58 -0.59 8.05 -2.61
N PHE A 59 -0.33 6.82 -3.06
CA PHE A 59 -0.54 6.42 -4.45
C PHE A 59 -2.02 6.43 -4.87
N LEU A 60 -2.94 6.18 -3.93
CA LEU A 60 -4.39 6.33 -4.17
C LEU A 60 -4.83 7.81 -4.23
N GLY A 61 -3.94 8.77 -4.00
CA GLY A 61 -4.26 10.19 -4.10
C GLY A 61 -5.08 10.76 -2.94
N ASN A 62 -5.14 10.09 -1.79
CA ASN A 62 -6.01 10.48 -0.66
C ASN A 62 -5.44 11.67 0.15
N LYS A 63 -5.27 12.84 -0.49
CA LYS A 63 -4.63 14.06 0.07
C LYS A 63 -5.16 14.43 1.45
N ASP A 64 -6.47 14.32 1.67
CA ASP A 64 -7.11 14.71 2.94
C ASP A 64 -6.55 13.98 4.16
N LEU A 65 -6.11 12.72 4.01
CA LEU A 65 -5.47 11.96 5.09
C LEU A 65 -4.14 12.56 5.52
N PHE A 66 -3.50 13.35 4.65
CA PHE A 66 -2.16 13.91 4.84
C PHE A 66 -2.15 15.36 5.29
N LYS A 67 -3.32 15.95 5.58
CA LYS A 67 -3.42 17.31 6.13
C LYS A 67 -2.51 17.53 7.34
N GLY A 68 -1.70 18.58 7.27
CA GLY A 68 -0.71 18.97 8.27
C GLY A 68 0.54 18.09 8.34
N LEU A 69 0.77 17.20 7.35
CA LEU A 69 1.98 16.40 7.22
C LEU A 69 2.91 17.00 6.16
N TRP A 70 4.20 16.71 6.26
CA TRP A 70 5.22 17.24 5.36
C TRP A 70 4.91 17.00 3.88
N ILE A 71 4.35 15.85 3.51
CA ILE A 71 4.09 15.52 2.10
C ILE A 71 2.90 16.27 1.47
N GLU A 72 2.02 16.88 2.28
CA GLU A 72 0.73 17.47 1.84
C GLU A 72 0.85 18.36 0.60
N GLU A 73 1.84 19.25 0.56
CA GLU A 73 2.03 20.21 -0.54
C GLU A 73 3.19 19.86 -1.46
N ARG A 74 3.75 18.65 -1.32
CA ARG A 74 4.97 18.22 -2.03
C ARG A 74 4.74 17.08 -3.01
N HIS A 75 3.58 16.42 -2.94
CA HIS A 75 3.20 15.35 -3.85
C HIS A 75 2.09 15.80 -4.81
N GLY A 76 2.04 15.22 -6.02
CA GLY A 76 1.08 15.61 -7.07
C GLY A 76 -0.35 15.13 -6.86
N TRP A 77 -0.59 14.23 -5.89
CA TRP A 77 -1.89 13.64 -5.52
C TRP A 77 -2.71 13.08 -6.69
N GLN A 78 -2.05 12.72 -7.78
CA GLN A 78 -2.69 12.05 -8.90
C GLN A 78 -2.94 10.60 -8.50
N PRO A 79 -4.20 10.13 -8.48
CA PRO A 79 -4.51 8.76 -8.10
C PRO A 79 -4.00 7.79 -9.15
N GLY A 80 -3.43 6.68 -8.71
CA GLY A 80 -3.02 5.56 -9.55
C GLY A 80 -3.51 4.22 -9.00
N PRO A 81 -3.58 3.17 -9.85
CA PRO A 81 -3.93 1.84 -9.40
C PRO A 81 -2.85 1.28 -8.46
N VAL A 82 -3.27 0.66 -7.35
CA VAL A 82 -2.36 0.07 -6.36
C VAL A 82 -2.65 -1.41 -6.18
N VAL A 83 -1.66 -2.25 -6.50
CA VAL A 83 -1.69 -3.67 -6.16
C VAL A 83 -1.10 -3.87 -4.76
N HIS A 84 -1.96 -4.08 -3.77
CA HIS A 84 -1.56 -4.42 -2.41
C HIS A 84 -1.84 -5.90 -2.13
N ILE A 85 -0.79 -6.69 -1.87
CA ILE A 85 -0.90 -8.13 -1.60
C ILE A 85 -0.58 -8.39 -0.13
N ALA A 86 -1.57 -8.88 0.61
CA ALA A 86 -1.44 -9.25 2.02
C ALA A 86 -1.60 -10.77 2.17
N PHE A 87 -0.49 -11.52 2.18
CA PHE A 87 -0.51 -12.98 2.19
C PHE A 87 -1.18 -13.60 3.42
N ASN A 88 -1.28 -12.88 4.53
CA ASN A 88 -2.00 -13.31 5.72
C ASN A 88 -3.52 -13.43 5.49
N ASN A 89 -4.04 -12.80 4.44
CA ASN A 89 -5.47 -12.81 4.08
C ASN A 89 -5.76 -13.74 2.88
N LEU A 90 -4.77 -14.49 2.39
CA LEU A 90 -4.91 -15.37 1.23
C LEU A 90 -4.82 -16.83 1.65
N ASP A 91 -5.73 -17.67 1.15
CA ASP A 91 -5.68 -19.13 1.37
C ASP A 91 -4.71 -19.83 0.42
N TYR A 92 -3.44 -19.39 0.42
CA TYR A 92 -2.40 -19.95 -0.45
C TYR A 92 -2.00 -21.38 -0.06
N ARG A 93 -2.38 -21.85 1.14
CA ARG A 93 -2.05 -23.19 1.63
C ARG A 93 -2.92 -24.27 0.98
N ASN A 94 -4.20 -23.96 0.75
CA ASN A 94 -5.12 -24.89 0.12
C ASN A 94 -5.19 -24.70 -1.40
N LEU A 95 -5.24 -23.45 -1.86
CA LEU A 95 -5.46 -23.12 -3.27
C LEU A 95 -4.16 -23.03 -4.09
N GLY A 96 -3.00 -22.97 -3.42
CA GLY A 96 -1.70 -22.75 -4.04
C GLY A 96 -1.43 -21.28 -4.34
N LEU A 97 -0.18 -20.86 -4.13
CA LEU A 97 0.27 -19.46 -4.21
C LEU A 97 -0.04 -18.81 -5.56
N GLU A 98 0.21 -19.53 -6.66
CA GLU A 98 0.01 -19.03 -8.02
C GLU A 98 -1.46 -18.68 -8.29
N SER A 99 -2.37 -19.55 -7.84
CA SER A 99 -3.82 -19.37 -8.03
C SER A 99 -4.31 -18.14 -7.29
N VAL A 100 -3.95 -18.00 -6.00
CA VAL A 100 -4.42 -16.87 -5.20
C VAL A 100 -3.81 -15.54 -5.63
N ILE A 101 -2.57 -15.52 -6.10
CA ILE A 101 -1.98 -14.29 -6.67
C ILE A 101 -2.72 -13.92 -7.95
N SER A 102 -2.96 -14.88 -8.85
CA SER A 102 -3.65 -14.62 -10.12
C SER A 102 -5.08 -14.14 -9.89
N GLU A 103 -5.83 -14.78 -8.99
CA GLU A 103 -7.18 -14.36 -8.60
C GLU A 103 -7.17 -12.96 -7.98
N HIS A 104 -6.21 -12.66 -7.11
CA HIS A 104 -6.07 -11.33 -6.51
C HIS A 104 -5.76 -10.25 -7.55
N LEU A 105 -4.85 -10.52 -8.49
CA LEU A 105 -4.52 -9.59 -9.58
C LEU A 105 -5.74 -9.32 -10.47
N GLN A 106 -6.52 -10.36 -10.81
CA GLN A 106 -7.74 -10.19 -11.59
C GLN A 106 -8.78 -9.35 -10.85
N LYS A 107 -8.97 -9.57 -9.55
CA LYS A 107 -9.85 -8.74 -8.71
C LYS A 107 -9.43 -7.28 -8.71
N VAL A 108 -8.13 -7.02 -8.53
CA VAL A 108 -7.59 -5.65 -8.53
C VAL A 108 -7.74 -5.00 -9.90
N ALA A 109 -7.44 -5.71 -10.98
CA ALA A 109 -7.58 -5.20 -12.34
C ALA A 109 -9.05 -4.86 -12.65
N ASN A 110 -9.99 -5.73 -12.30
CA ASN A 110 -11.42 -5.47 -12.47
C ASN A 110 -11.87 -4.23 -11.67
N ALA A 111 -11.37 -4.06 -10.44
CA ALA A 111 -11.70 -2.89 -9.61
C ALA A 111 -11.17 -1.56 -10.18
N TYR A 112 -10.10 -1.61 -10.95
CA TYR A 112 -9.53 -0.46 -11.66
C TYR A 112 -9.90 -0.42 -13.16
N GLU A 113 -10.84 -1.27 -13.61
CA GLU A 113 -11.25 -1.37 -15.01
C GLU A 113 -10.07 -1.58 -15.99
N CYS A 114 -9.04 -2.29 -15.53
CA CYS A 114 -7.81 -2.56 -16.28
C CYS A 114 -7.91 -3.91 -17.01
N ASN A 115 -7.56 -3.93 -18.30
CA ASN A 115 -7.52 -5.16 -19.09
C ASN A 115 -6.15 -5.85 -18.92
N ILE A 116 -6.10 -6.90 -18.11
CA ILE A 116 -4.92 -7.77 -17.96
C ILE A 116 -5.14 -9.10 -18.67
N GLN A 117 -4.08 -9.64 -19.27
CA GLN A 117 -4.13 -10.88 -20.04
C GLN A 117 -3.06 -11.85 -19.57
N GLY A 118 -3.44 -13.10 -19.33
CA GLY A 118 -2.50 -14.12 -18.90
C GLY A 118 -3.19 -15.33 -18.26
N ARG A 119 -2.47 -16.45 -18.22
CA ARG A 119 -2.88 -17.68 -17.54
C ARG A 119 -2.05 -17.96 -16.28
N SER A 120 -1.00 -17.18 -16.04
CA SER A 120 -0.12 -17.25 -14.87
C SER A 120 0.10 -15.88 -14.25
N SER A 121 0.43 -15.83 -12.97
CA SER A 121 0.73 -14.61 -12.22
C SER A 121 1.83 -13.79 -12.92
N LYS A 122 2.84 -14.47 -13.47
CA LYS A 122 3.91 -13.84 -14.26
C LYS A 122 3.36 -13.08 -15.47
N GLN A 123 2.49 -13.71 -16.26
CA GLN A 123 1.90 -13.06 -17.44
C GLN A 123 1.00 -11.89 -17.05
N LEU A 124 0.20 -12.06 -16.00
CA LEU A 124 -0.66 -11.00 -15.48
C LEU A 124 0.16 -9.79 -15.01
N PHE A 125 1.25 -10.00 -14.26
CA PHE A 125 2.17 -8.91 -13.88
C PHE A 125 2.83 -8.24 -15.09
N GLN A 126 3.19 -8.99 -16.13
CA GLN A 126 3.75 -8.42 -17.35
C GLN A 126 2.74 -7.54 -18.10
N SER A 127 1.45 -7.87 -18.03
CA SER A 127 0.38 -7.06 -18.65
C SER A 127 -0.01 -5.79 -17.87
N LEU A 128 0.57 -5.57 -16.68
CA LEU A 128 0.38 -4.33 -15.90
C LEU A 128 1.36 -3.21 -16.29
N LEU A 129 2.36 -3.49 -17.12
CA LEU A 129 3.36 -2.55 -17.63
C LEU A 129 2.98 -2.09 -19.04
#